data_AF-A0A960XN12-F1
#
_entry.id   AF-A0A960XN12-F1
#
_cell.length_a   1.000
_cell.length_b   1.000
_cell.length_c   1.000
_cell.angle_alpha   90.00
_cell.angle_beta   90.00
_cell.angle_gamma   90.00
#
_symmetry.space_group_name_H-M   'P 1'
#
loop_
_entity.id
_entity.type
_entity.pdbx_description
1 polymer ?
#
loop_
_entity_poly.entity_id
_entity_poly.type
_entity_poly.pdbx_seq_one_letter_code
_entity_poly.pdbx_strand_id
1 'polypeptide(L)'
;MIEWPKQNDALGTANRGNPCESGLCTLCLASCKGRCETWVSSLVGRKLLYPREFGGSTSGSANVCAVGTGYHALRIQGYAYGARGLKADDTVAPADSSFPQVDVRTEFGGEIKTKCRVPIMTGALGSTFIAAKYWDSFAIGAALCGFPIVIGENVVGVDRESILDQGGIRSSPELDRRIDTYLRYFDGHGAIIVQMNVEDTRNGVARYILDKYGDKVVLELKWGQGAKDIGGEIQVTDIEYARFLKDRGYIVDPDPCDAAAVAAFNAGALKSFARHSRLGGVDLGSAR
;
A
#
# COMPACT_ATOMS: atom_id res chain seq x y z
N MET A 1 -29.59 12.01 0.80
CA MET A 1 -28.20 11.87 0.33
C MET A 1 -27.31 11.91 1.56
N ILE A 2 -26.43 10.92 1.75
CA ILE A 2 -25.49 10.92 2.89
C ILE A 2 -24.33 11.84 2.51
N GLU A 3 -24.04 12.84 3.33
CA GLU A 3 -22.91 13.74 3.13
C GLU A 3 -21.91 13.58 4.27
N TRP A 4 -20.63 13.42 3.92
CA TRP A 4 -19.56 13.24 4.90
C TRP A 4 -18.89 14.58 5.23
N PRO A 5 -18.69 14.91 6.51
CA PRO A 5 -18.08 16.16 6.90
C PRO A 5 -16.63 16.30 6.40
N LYS A 6 -16.30 17.48 5.89
CA LYS A 6 -14.94 17.84 5.49
C LYS A 6 -14.04 18.29 6.65
N GLN A 7 -14.64 18.44 7.83
CA GLN A 7 -14.02 18.89 9.06
C GLN A 7 -14.39 17.94 10.19
N ASN A 8 -13.52 17.82 11.18
CA ASN A 8 -13.84 17.16 12.44
C ASN A 8 -13.58 18.17 13.57
N ASP A 9 -14.67 18.66 14.15
CA ASP A 9 -14.64 19.74 15.15
C ASP A 9 -13.88 19.31 16.41
N ALA A 10 -14.08 18.07 16.86
CA ALA A 10 -13.41 17.50 18.03
C ALA A 10 -11.88 17.52 17.88
N LEU A 11 -11.38 17.23 16.68
CA LEU A 11 -9.94 17.20 16.40
C LEU A 11 -9.40 18.53 15.84
N GLY A 12 -10.27 19.48 15.48
CA GLY A 12 -9.89 20.73 14.81
C GLY A 12 -9.30 20.53 13.40
N THR A 13 -9.52 19.36 12.81
CA THR A 13 -9.03 18.98 11.48
C THR A 13 -10.01 19.44 10.41
N ALA A 14 -9.50 19.75 9.22
CA ALA A 14 -10.24 20.34 8.12
C ALA A 14 -9.65 19.93 6.76
N ASN A 15 -10.14 20.54 5.69
CA ASN A 15 -9.60 20.44 4.32
C ASN A 15 -9.65 19.04 3.69
N ARG A 16 -10.56 18.16 4.12
CA ARG A 16 -10.83 16.95 3.34
C ARG A 16 -11.40 17.34 1.97
N GLY A 17 -10.89 16.72 0.90
CA GLY A 17 -11.31 16.96 -0.48
C GLY A 17 -12.73 16.44 -0.74
N ASN A 18 -12.83 15.18 -1.15
CA ASN A 18 -14.09 14.44 -1.24
C ASN A 18 -14.09 13.31 -0.20
N PRO A 19 -14.62 13.53 1.01
CA PRO A 19 -14.66 12.51 2.06
C PRO A 19 -15.62 11.38 1.70
N CYS A 20 -15.25 10.15 2.06
CA CYS A 20 -16.12 8.97 1.94
C CYS A 20 -16.37 8.31 3.30
N GLU A 21 -17.12 7.21 3.32
CA GLU A 21 -17.55 6.49 4.51
C GLU A 21 -16.41 5.99 5.41
N SER A 22 -15.21 5.83 4.83
CA SER A 22 -13.99 5.51 5.58
C SER A 22 -13.48 6.65 6.48
N GLY A 23 -14.00 7.87 6.30
CA GLY A 23 -13.44 9.09 6.90
C GLY A 23 -12.20 9.63 6.18
N LEU A 24 -11.71 8.96 5.13
CA LEU A 24 -10.65 9.44 4.25
C LEU A 24 -11.22 10.16 3.03
N CYS A 25 -10.34 10.88 2.32
CA CYS A 25 -10.68 11.41 1.00
C CYS A 25 -10.61 10.29 -0.05
N THR A 26 -11.51 10.29 -1.03
CA THR A 26 -11.42 9.38 -2.20
C THR A 26 -10.15 9.61 -3.03
N LEU A 27 -9.49 10.75 -2.84
CA LEU A 27 -8.25 11.13 -3.49
C LEU A 27 -7.32 11.83 -2.49
N CYS A 28 -6.08 11.35 -2.38
CA CYS A 28 -5.01 12.02 -1.64
C CYS A 28 -3.95 12.51 -2.63
N LEU A 29 -3.73 13.83 -2.68
CA LEU A 29 -2.71 14.44 -3.53
C LEU A 29 -1.47 14.76 -2.69
N ALA A 30 -0.29 14.55 -3.24
CA ALA A 30 0.95 14.98 -2.59
C ALA A 30 1.06 16.51 -2.43
N SER A 31 0.32 17.26 -3.25
CA SER A 31 0.16 18.72 -3.14
C SER A 31 -1.01 19.14 -2.25
N CYS A 32 -1.65 18.21 -1.53
CA CYS A 32 -2.74 18.53 -0.62
C CYS A 32 -2.25 19.53 0.45
N LYS A 33 -3.07 20.57 0.72
CA LYS A 33 -2.80 21.56 1.77
C LYS A 33 -2.80 20.96 3.19
N GLY A 34 -3.17 19.69 3.32
CA GLY A 34 -3.16 18.96 4.59
C GLY A 34 -4.24 19.48 5.54
N ARG A 35 -4.00 19.28 6.84
CA ARG A 35 -4.93 19.54 7.96
C ARG A 35 -6.07 18.53 8.14
N CYS A 36 -6.16 17.49 7.31
CA CYS A 36 -6.97 16.32 7.64
C CYS A 36 -6.31 15.52 8.79
N GLU A 37 -7.04 14.56 9.36
CA GLU A 37 -6.61 13.75 10.50
C GLU A 37 -5.31 13.01 10.21
N THR A 38 -5.19 12.40 9.02
CA THR A 38 -3.97 11.71 8.60
C THR A 38 -2.78 12.67 8.56
N TRP A 39 -2.94 13.88 8.03
CA TRP A 39 -1.86 14.86 7.94
C TRP A 39 -1.48 15.42 9.31
N VAL A 40 -2.46 15.72 10.17
CA VAL A 40 -2.17 16.21 11.53
C VAL A 40 -1.52 15.11 12.36
N SER A 41 -1.94 13.85 12.20
CA SER A 41 -1.35 12.71 12.91
C SER A 41 0.14 12.53 12.62
N SER A 42 0.59 12.84 11.41
CA SER A 42 2.03 12.74 11.07
C SER A 42 2.88 13.84 11.73
N LEU A 43 2.25 14.92 12.23
CA LEU A 43 2.95 16.02 12.89
C LEU A 43 2.89 15.94 14.41
N VAL A 44 1.72 15.62 14.96
CA VAL A 44 1.48 15.68 16.42
C VAL A 44 1.30 14.31 17.06
N GLY A 45 1.26 13.24 16.26
CA GLY A 45 1.18 11.86 16.72
C GLY A 45 0.08 11.64 17.75
N ARG A 46 0.48 11.12 18.91
CA ARG A 46 -0.42 10.78 20.03
C ARG A 46 -1.20 11.97 20.60
N LYS A 47 -0.76 13.22 20.37
CA LYS A 47 -1.52 14.40 20.80
C LYS A 47 -2.90 14.46 20.13
N LEU A 48 -3.06 13.88 18.94
CA LEU A 48 -4.34 13.82 18.24
C LEU A 48 -5.35 12.87 18.90
N LEU A 49 -4.94 12.07 19.89
CA LEU A 49 -5.86 11.23 20.67
C LEU A 49 -6.83 12.06 21.53
N TYR A 50 -6.48 13.32 21.82
CA TYR A 50 -7.30 14.20 22.65
C TYR A 50 -8.05 15.23 21.80
N PRO A 51 -9.31 15.56 22.15
CA PRO A 51 -10.01 16.68 21.53
C PRO A 51 -9.25 18.00 21.72
N ARG A 52 -9.46 18.94 20.79
CA ARG A 52 -8.77 20.24 20.75
C ARG A 52 -8.95 21.11 22.01
N GLU A 53 -9.97 20.82 22.82
CA GLU A 53 -10.27 21.47 24.10
C GLU A 53 -10.44 20.41 25.20
N PHE A 54 -9.38 19.62 25.43
CA PHE A 54 -9.38 18.61 26.48
C PHE A 54 -9.79 19.23 27.84
N GLY A 55 -10.81 18.65 28.48
CA GLY A 55 -11.38 19.15 29.74
C GLY A 55 -12.44 20.25 29.59
N GLY A 56 -12.47 20.98 28.47
CA GLY A 56 -13.49 21.98 28.14
C GLY A 56 -14.58 21.49 27.19
N SER A 57 -14.39 20.32 26.58
CA SER A 57 -15.29 19.76 25.58
C SER A 57 -15.60 18.28 25.85
N THR A 58 -16.80 17.86 25.44
CA THR A 58 -17.17 16.44 25.28
C THR A 58 -17.47 16.20 23.81
N SER A 59 -16.95 15.12 23.24
CA SER A 59 -17.11 14.81 21.82
C SER A 59 -17.85 13.48 21.64
N GLY A 60 -18.86 13.45 20.77
CA GLY A 60 -19.60 12.24 20.40
C GLY A 60 -19.10 11.60 19.10
N SER A 61 -19.55 10.37 18.83
CA SER A 61 -19.29 9.68 17.56
C SER A 61 -20.12 10.26 16.41
N ALA A 62 -19.55 10.29 15.21
CA ALA A 62 -20.23 10.67 13.97
C ALA A 62 -20.87 9.47 13.22
N ASN A 63 -20.93 8.27 13.82
CA ASN A 63 -21.54 7.07 13.23
C ASN A 63 -23.08 7.14 13.30
N VAL A 64 -23.66 8.09 12.56
CA VAL A 64 -25.10 8.42 12.59
C VAL A 64 -25.94 7.63 11.57
N CYS A 65 -25.31 6.84 10.70
CA CYS A 65 -25.99 6.13 9.63
C CYS A 65 -25.61 4.63 9.62
N ALA A 66 -26.62 3.75 9.63
CA ALA A 66 -26.45 2.31 9.48
C ALA A 66 -26.71 1.81 8.05
N VAL A 67 -26.90 2.74 7.08
CA VAL A 67 -27.17 2.39 5.68
C VAL A 67 -25.86 2.15 4.94
N GLY A 68 -25.81 1.07 4.17
CA GLY A 68 -24.64 0.65 3.39
C GLY A 68 -23.71 -0.29 4.14
N THR A 69 -22.64 -0.72 3.47
CA THR A 69 -21.65 -1.65 4.01
C THR A 69 -20.34 -0.89 4.21
N GLY A 70 -19.96 -0.62 5.47
CA GLY A 70 -18.72 0.09 5.79
C GLY A 70 -18.51 0.22 7.30
N TYR A 71 -17.35 0.77 7.71
CA TYR A 71 -17.01 0.92 9.14
C TYR A 71 -17.97 1.84 9.91
N HIS A 72 -18.64 2.78 9.22
CA HIS A 72 -19.68 3.63 9.80
C HIS A 72 -20.91 2.84 10.27
N ALA A 73 -21.19 1.68 9.65
CA ALA A 73 -22.29 0.79 9.99
C ALA A 73 -21.92 -0.24 11.08
N LEU A 74 -20.64 -0.35 11.46
CA LEU A 74 -20.18 -1.25 12.51
C LEU A 74 -20.22 -0.54 13.88
N ARG A 75 -20.85 -1.19 14.87
CA ARG A 75 -20.73 -0.80 16.28
C ARG A 75 -20.14 -1.95 17.09
N ILE A 76 -18.99 -1.69 17.68
CA ILE A 76 -18.35 -2.61 18.62
C ILE A 76 -18.84 -2.22 20.03
N GLN A 77 -19.70 -3.05 20.61
CA GLN A 77 -20.10 -2.91 22.01
C GLN A 77 -19.06 -3.58 22.89
N GLY A 78 -18.54 -2.85 23.88
CA GLY A 78 -17.67 -3.45 24.89
C GLY A 78 -18.42 -4.46 25.76
N TYR A 79 -17.71 -5.45 26.30
CA TYR A 79 -18.27 -6.37 27.28
C TYR A 79 -18.21 -5.77 28.68
N ALA A 80 -19.26 -5.97 29.47
CA ALA A 80 -19.31 -5.54 30.87
C ALA A 80 -18.50 -6.45 31.82
N TYR A 81 -18.18 -7.67 31.38
CA TYR A 81 -17.49 -8.69 32.18
C TYR A 81 -16.39 -9.37 31.37
N GLY A 82 -15.29 -9.69 32.05
CA GLY A 82 -14.21 -10.54 31.52
C GLY A 82 -13.22 -9.78 30.63
N ALA A 83 -12.10 -9.36 31.21
CA ALA A 83 -10.92 -8.97 30.43
C ALA A 83 -10.24 -10.21 29.85
N ARG A 84 -9.77 -10.12 28.61
CA ARG A 84 -9.04 -11.18 27.90
C ARG A 84 -7.71 -10.60 27.40
N GLY A 85 -6.70 -11.45 27.24
CA GLY A 85 -5.36 -11.02 26.80
C GLY A 85 -4.49 -10.44 27.91
N LEU A 86 -4.86 -10.68 29.17
CA LEU A 86 -4.02 -10.42 30.34
C LEU A 86 -2.82 -11.37 30.34
N LYS A 87 -1.68 -10.95 30.91
CA LYS A 87 -0.54 -11.85 31.08
C LYS A 87 -0.88 -12.96 32.08
N ALA A 88 -0.08 -14.03 32.08
CA ALA A 88 -0.33 -15.19 32.93
C ALA A 88 -0.44 -14.85 34.43
N ASP A 89 0.29 -13.82 34.88
CA ASP A 89 0.32 -13.37 36.27
C ASP A 89 -0.64 -12.20 36.55
N ASP A 90 -1.30 -11.65 35.52
CA ASP A 90 -2.22 -10.51 35.65
C ASP A 90 -3.64 -11.02 36.00
N THR A 91 -4.37 -10.23 36.79
CA THR A 91 -5.77 -10.54 37.15
C THR A 91 -6.76 -9.64 36.42
N VAL A 92 -8.05 -9.98 36.45
CA VAL A 92 -9.12 -9.07 35.95
C VAL A 92 -9.37 -7.87 36.88
N ALA A 93 -8.55 -7.70 37.92
CA ALA A 93 -8.67 -6.56 38.81
C ALA A 93 -8.31 -5.26 38.08
N PRO A 94 -8.90 -4.11 38.48
CA PRO A 94 -8.60 -2.81 37.88
C PRO A 94 -7.11 -2.41 37.88
N ALA A 95 -6.32 -2.96 38.80
CA ALA A 95 -4.87 -2.71 38.88
C ALA A 95 -4.09 -3.27 37.67
N ASP A 96 -4.54 -4.41 37.12
CA ASP A 96 -3.87 -5.11 36.01
C ASP A 96 -4.61 -4.91 34.67
N SER A 97 -5.79 -4.28 34.70
CA SER A 97 -6.66 -4.07 33.54
C SER A 97 -6.59 -2.63 33.03
N SER A 98 -5.42 -2.21 32.52
CA SER A 98 -5.18 -0.83 32.06
C SER A 98 -4.98 -0.72 30.54
N PHE A 99 -5.55 0.33 29.92
CA PHE A 99 -5.42 0.54 28.47
C PHE A 99 -3.96 0.75 27.98
N PRO A 100 -3.03 1.36 28.74
CA PRO A 100 -1.65 1.52 28.29
C PRO A 100 -0.88 0.20 28.20
N GLN A 101 -1.38 -0.86 28.86
CA GLN A 101 -0.80 -2.20 28.82
C GLN A 101 -1.31 -3.04 27.64
N VAL A 102 -2.25 -2.52 26.83
CA VAL A 102 -2.77 -3.24 25.66
C VAL A 102 -1.63 -3.55 24.69
N ASP A 103 -1.42 -4.85 24.45
CA ASP A 103 -0.46 -5.34 23.49
C ASP A 103 -1.12 -5.49 22.11
N VAL A 104 -0.64 -4.71 21.15
CA VAL A 104 -1.12 -4.73 19.76
C VAL A 104 -0.14 -5.45 18.82
N ARG A 105 0.89 -6.10 19.37
CA ARG A 105 1.80 -6.93 18.58
C ARG A 105 1.02 -8.09 17.98
N THR A 106 1.39 -8.48 16.77
CA THR A 106 0.77 -9.59 16.05
C THR A 106 1.83 -10.39 15.29
N GLU A 107 1.46 -11.54 14.77
CA GLU A 107 2.28 -12.30 13.85
C GLU A 107 1.44 -12.94 12.74
N PHE A 108 2.08 -13.27 11.61
CA PHE A 108 1.48 -14.03 10.53
C PHE A 108 2.47 -15.07 9.98
N GLY A 109 1.97 -16.03 9.20
CA GLY A 109 2.76 -17.13 8.64
C GLY A 109 2.43 -18.49 9.29
N GLY A 110 2.77 -19.57 8.59
CA GLY A 110 2.49 -20.95 9.01
C GLY A 110 3.62 -21.51 9.89
N GLU A 111 4.63 -22.09 9.23
CA GLU A 111 5.85 -22.63 9.86
C GLU A 111 6.78 -21.51 10.33
N ILE A 112 7.07 -20.54 9.45
CA ILE A 112 7.85 -19.35 9.78
C ILE A 112 6.87 -18.26 10.20
N LYS A 113 7.10 -17.69 11.40
CA LYS A 113 6.29 -16.61 11.95
C LYS A 113 6.97 -15.26 11.75
N THR A 114 6.32 -14.36 11.03
CA THR A 114 6.71 -12.96 10.92
C THR A 114 6.05 -12.17 12.04
N LYS A 115 6.85 -11.63 12.95
CA LYS A 115 6.38 -10.80 14.07
C LYS A 115 6.23 -9.35 13.66
N CYS A 116 5.20 -8.68 14.13
CA CYS A 116 4.87 -7.29 13.84
C CYS A 116 4.56 -6.54 15.13
N ARG A 117 4.94 -5.27 15.22
CA ARG A 117 4.67 -4.43 16.40
C ARG A 117 3.24 -3.92 16.46
N VAL A 118 2.61 -3.81 15.30
CA VAL A 118 1.25 -3.29 15.12
C VAL A 118 0.52 -4.09 14.04
N PRO A 119 -0.81 -4.23 14.10
CA PRO A 119 -1.58 -5.10 13.20
C PRO A 119 -2.03 -4.33 11.95
N ILE A 120 -1.07 -3.74 11.25
CA ILE A 120 -1.30 -2.99 10.01
C ILE A 120 -0.25 -3.37 8.98
N MET A 121 -0.53 -3.14 7.70
CA MET A 121 0.43 -3.21 6.61
C MET A 121 0.11 -2.13 5.57
N THR A 122 1.07 -1.78 4.72
CA THR A 122 0.74 -0.96 3.55
C THR A 122 -0.02 -1.78 2.51
N GLY A 123 -0.79 -1.11 1.65
CA GLY A 123 -1.12 -1.69 0.34
C GLY A 123 0.13 -1.84 -0.53
N ALA A 124 -0.02 -2.54 -1.66
CA ALA A 124 1.05 -2.70 -2.65
C ALA A 124 1.37 -1.37 -3.37
N LEU A 125 2.56 -0.83 -3.11
CA LEU A 125 3.05 0.41 -3.70
C LEU A 125 3.90 0.08 -4.93
N GLY A 126 3.26 0.02 -6.10
CA GLY A 126 3.87 -0.49 -7.34
C GLY A 126 4.82 0.48 -8.06
N SER A 127 4.84 0.34 -9.39
CA SER A 127 5.71 1.04 -10.34
C SER A 127 5.41 2.52 -10.59
N THR A 128 4.41 3.09 -9.91
CA THR A 128 4.07 4.52 -10.08
C THR A 128 5.18 5.44 -9.56
N PHE A 129 5.39 6.58 -10.22
CA PHE A 129 6.40 7.55 -9.81
C PHE A 129 6.13 8.15 -8.42
N ILE A 130 4.87 8.25 -8.01
CA ILE A 130 4.53 8.75 -6.67
C ILE A 130 5.00 7.79 -5.58
N ALA A 131 4.86 6.48 -5.80
CA ALA A 131 5.37 5.46 -4.90
C ALA A 131 6.91 5.50 -4.85
N ALA A 132 7.58 5.58 -6.00
CA ALA A 132 9.04 5.66 -6.07
C ALA A 132 9.59 6.89 -5.33
N LYS A 133 8.98 8.06 -5.57
CA LYS A 133 9.38 9.35 -4.97
C LYS A 133 9.33 9.37 -3.45
N TYR A 134 8.30 8.75 -2.86
CA TYR A 134 8.09 8.75 -1.40
C TYR A 134 8.48 7.42 -0.73
N TRP A 135 9.07 6.48 -1.48
CA TRP A 135 9.37 5.14 -0.99
C TRP A 135 10.18 5.17 0.31
N ASP A 136 11.24 5.97 0.37
CA ASP A 136 12.16 5.99 1.51
C ASP A 136 11.42 6.34 2.80
N SER A 137 10.49 7.29 2.74
CA SER A 137 9.68 7.67 3.92
C SER A 137 8.81 6.50 4.39
N PHE A 138 8.19 5.78 3.46
CA PHE A 138 7.36 4.62 3.79
C PHE A 138 8.18 3.45 4.30
N ALA A 139 9.27 3.09 3.61
CA ALA A 139 10.11 1.95 3.96
C ALA A 139 10.82 2.14 5.32
N ILE A 140 11.40 3.33 5.55
CA ILE A 140 12.03 3.65 6.84
C ILE A 140 10.98 3.67 7.95
N GLY A 141 9.83 4.31 7.72
CA GLY A 141 8.73 4.35 8.68
C GLY A 141 8.21 2.96 9.04
N ALA A 142 8.01 2.10 8.05
CA ALA A 142 7.56 0.72 8.24
C ALA A 142 8.57 -0.13 9.01
N ALA A 143 9.85 -0.05 8.66
CA ALA A 143 10.92 -0.78 9.34
C ALA A 143 11.05 -0.36 10.82
N LEU A 144 11.08 0.96 11.10
CA LEU A 144 11.18 1.48 12.46
C LEU A 144 9.94 1.16 13.29
N CYS A 145 8.75 1.29 12.70
CA CYS A 145 7.49 0.99 13.39
C CYS A 145 7.20 -0.51 13.47
N GLY A 146 7.93 -1.36 12.74
CA GLY A 146 7.82 -2.82 12.78
C GLY A 146 6.54 -3.36 12.16
N PHE A 147 6.12 -2.84 11.01
CA PHE A 147 4.95 -3.34 10.27
C PHE A 147 5.28 -3.67 8.80
N PRO A 148 4.54 -4.59 8.15
CA PRO A 148 4.86 -5.00 6.78
C PRO A 148 4.61 -3.90 5.74
N ILE A 149 5.51 -3.81 4.77
CA ILE A 149 5.40 -2.94 3.60
C ILE A 149 5.53 -3.76 2.32
N VAL A 150 4.73 -3.40 1.32
CA VAL A 150 4.62 -4.15 0.06
C VAL A 150 5.15 -3.31 -1.11
N ILE A 151 6.22 -3.77 -1.75
CA ILE A 151 6.63 -3.36 -3.09
C ILE A 151 5.63 -3.96 -4.08
N GLY A 152 4.88 -3.12 -4.78
CA GLY A 152 3.92 -3.59 -5.76
C GLY A 152 4.55 -4.06 -7.07
N GLU A 153 3.71 -4.55 -7.97
CA GLU A 153 4.11 -5.16 -9.25
C GLU A 153 4.85 -4.25 -10.24
N ASN A 154 5.53 -4.89 -11.19
CA ASN A 154 6.20 -4.32 -12.37
C ASN A 154 7.36 -3.36 -12.08
N VAL A 155 7.84 -3.21 -10.85
CA VAL A 155 8.94 -2.26 -10.50
C VAL A 155 10.16 -2.50 -11.37
N VAL A 156 10.57 -3.75 -11.54
CA VAL A 156 11.72 -4.13 -12.37
C VAL A 156 11.49 -3.78 -13.84
N GLY A 157 10.33 -4.17 -14.37
CA GLY A 157 10.09 -4.05 -15.80
C GLY A 157 9.82 -2.62 -16.27
N VAL A 158 9.42 -1.70 -15.39
CA VAL A 158 9.30 -0.28 -15.74
C VAL A 158 10.60 0.50 -15.59
N ASP A 159 11.53 0.00 -14.77
CA ASP A 159 12.76 0.68 -14.43
C ASP A 159 13.72 0.67 -15.64
N ARG A 160 14.07 1.87 -16.12
CA ARG A 160 14.97 2.07 -17.27
C ARG A 160 16.39 1.58 -17.01
N GLU A 161 16.81 1.54 -15.74
CA GLU A 161 18.14 1.11 -15.34
C GLU A 161 18.24 -0.41 -15.10
N SER A 162 17.09 -1.09 -15.05
CA SER A 162 17.06 -2.54 -14.95
C SER A 162 17.61 -3.21 -16.23
N ILE A 163 18.34 -4.30 -16.08
CA ILE A 163 18.89 -5.10 -17.18
C ILE A 163 18.25 -6.48 -17.13
N LEU A 164 17.41 -6.77 -18.12
CA LEU A 164 16.74 -8.06 -18.31
C LEU A 164 17.54 -8.91 -19.31
N ASP A 165 17.72 -10.19 -19.01
CA ASP A 165 18.46 -11.13 -19.86
C ASP A 165 17.72 -12.48 -19.93
N GLN A 166 17.23 -12.85 -21.12
CA GLN A 166 16.59 -14.15 -21.41
C GLN A 166 15.58 -14.66 -20.35
N GLY A 167 14.71 -13.78 -19.85
CA GLY A 167 13.69 -14.13 -18.84
C GLY A 167 14.20 -14.12 -17.39
N GLY A 168 15.40 -13.60 -17.17
CA GLY A 168 15.96 -13.29 -15.86
C GLY A 168 16.35 -11.81 -15.74
N ILE A 169 16.82 -11.45 -14.55
CA ILE A 169 17.25 -10.09 -14.21
C ILE A 169 18.73 -10.15 -13.87
N ARG A 170 19.53 -9.34 -14.56
CA ARG A 170 20.95 -9.15 -14.23
C ARG A 170 21.14 -8.03 -13.22
N SER A 171 20.35 -6.96 -13.33
CA SER A 171 20.40 -5.79 -12.45
C SER A 171 19.01 -5.19 -12.30
N SER A 172 18.60 -4.82 -11.08
CA SER A 172 17.39 -4.03 -10.87
C SER A 172 17.59 -2.95 -9.81
N PRO A 173 18.18 -1.80 -10.18
CA PRO A 173 18.54 -0.75 -9.23
C PRO A 173 17.35 -0.23 -8.40
N GLU A 174 16.17 -0.04 -9.00
CA GLU A 174 15.02 0.46 -8.24
C GLU A 174 14.46 -0.59 -7.27
N LEU A 175 14.40 -1.87 -7.66
CA LEU A 175 13.96 -2.94 -6.74
C LEU A 175 14.95 -3.07 -5.57
N ASP A 176 16.24 -3.07 -5.89
CA ASP A 176 17.33 -3.16 -4.93
C ASP A 176 17.29 -2.01 -3.92
N ARG A 177 17.20 -0.77 -4.42
CA ARG A 177 17.06 0.43 -3.61
C ARG A 177 15.88 0.31 -2.65
N ARG A 178 14.75 -0.21 -3.11
CA ARG A 178 13.54 -0.34 -2.28
C ARG A 178 13.73 -1.33 -1.14
N ILE A 179 14.28 -2.50 -1.44
CA ILE A 179 14.54 -3.57 -0.45
C ILE A 179 15.62 -3.11 0.54
N ASP A 180 16.75 -2.62 0.03
CA ASP A 180 17.91 -2.25 0.85
C ASP A 180 17.59 -1.09 1.80
N THR A 181 16.74 -0.15 1.36
CA THR A 181 16.28 0.96 2.21
C THR A 181 15.49 0.45 3.42
N TYR A 182 14.61 -0.54 3.24
CA TYR A 182 13.89 -1.15 4.35
C TYR A 182 14.84 -1.96 5.24
N LEU A 183 15.67 -2.83 4.65
CA LEU A 183 16.57 -3.73 5.37
C LEU A 183 17.61 -2.98 6.22
N ARG A 184 18.00 -1.76 5.81
CA ARG A 184 18.90 -0.90 6.59
C ARG A 184 18.37 -0.60 8.00
N TYR A 185 17.06 -0.50 8.17
CA TYR A 185 16.42 -0.14 9.46
C TYR A 185 15.63 -1.30 10.07
N PHE A 186 15.62 -2.46 9.42
CA PHE A 186 14.87 -3.62 9.88
C PHE A 186 15.54 -4.26 11.10
N ASP A 187 14.77 -4.43 12.17
CA ASP A 187 15.25 -4.98 13.45
C ASP A 187 14.56 -6.30 13.82
N GLY A 188 14.01 -7.02 12.84
CA GLY A 188 13.34 -8.31 13.02
C GLY A 188 11.83 -8.24 13.23
N HIS A 189 11.21 -7.04 13.15
CA HIS A 189 9.75 -6.88 13.20
C HIS A 189 9.22 -6.22 11.92
N GLY A 190 8.10 -6.73 11.41
CA GLY A 190 7.56 -6.38 10.09
C GLY A 190 8.10 -7.30 8.99
N ALA A 191 7.80 -6.97 7.75
CA ALA A 191 8.34 -7.64 6.57
C ALA A 191 8.43 -6.68 5.38
N ILE A 192 9.43 -6.89 4.53
CA ILE A 192 9.43 -6.38 3.17
C ILE A 192 8.85 -7.45 2.25
N ILE A 193 7.77 -7.10 1.56
CA ILE A 193 7.05 -8.01 0.68
C ILE A 193 7.23 -7.51 -0.76
N VAL A 194 7.55 -8.39 -1.69
CA VAL A 194 7.52 -8.10 -3.13
C VAL A 194 6.33 -8.82 -3.74
N GLN A 195 5.37 -8.03 -4.21
CA GLN A 195 4.22 -8.50 -4.94
C GLN A 195 4.60 -8.82 -6.38
N MET A 196 4.23 -10.02 -6.84
CA MET A 196 4.51 -10.53 -8.17
C MET A 196 3.24 -10.80 -8.94
N ASN A 197 3.12 -10.19 -10.11
CA ASN A 197 2.11 -10.54 -11.11
C ASN A 197 2.72 -11.42 -12.23
N VAL A 198 1.93 -11.68 -13.28
CA VAL A 198 2.37 -12.47 -14.45
C VAL A 198 3.61 -11.89 -15.13
N GLU A 199 3.74 -10.56 -15.23
CA GLU A 199 4.89 -9.92 -15.85
C GLU A 199 6.14 -10.06 -14.98
N ASP A 200 6.01 -9.92 -13.66
CA ASP A 200 7.11 -10.15 -12.71
C ASP A 200 7.57 -11.61 -12.74
N THR A 201 6.65 -12.56 -12.87
CA THR A 201 6.98 -13.98 -13.07
C THR A 201 7.76 -14.19 -14.37
N ARG A 202 7.31 -13.62 -15.49
CA ARG A 202 7.99 -13.72 -16.80
C ARG A 202 9.38 -13.09 -16.79
N ASN A 203 9.56 -12.00 -16.04
CA ASN A 203 10.84 -11.33 -15.88
C ASN A 203 11.79 -12.05 -14.92
N GLY A 204 11.33 -13.08 -14.19
CA GLY A 204 12.19 -13.84 -13.27
C GLY A 204 12.45 -13.15 -11.94
N VAL A 205 11.54 -12.27 -11.47
CA VAL A 205 11.70 -11.50 -10.21
C VAL A 205 11.91 -12.41 -9.00
N ALA A 206 11.17 -13.54 -8.90
CA ALA A 206 11.33 -14.49 -7.82
C ALA A 206 12.76 -15.06 -7.75
N ARG A 207 13.34 -15.42 -8.91
CA ARG A 207 14.69 -15.95 -8.99
C ARG A 207 15.72 -14.90 -8.58
N TYR A 208 15.55 -13.67 -9.08
CA TYR A 208 16.43 -12.56 -8.71
C TYR A 208 16.44 -12.30 -7.20
N ILE A 209 15.26 -12.29 -6.57
CA ILE A 209 15.12 -12.10 -5.13
C ILE A 209 15.73 -13.27 -4.36
N LEU A 210 15.45 -14.50 -4.78
CA LEU A 210 16.01 -15.70 -4.16
C LEU A 210 17.53 -15.67 -4.17
N ASP A 211 18.14 -15.40 -5.32
CA ASP A 211 19.59 -15.44 -5.51
C ASP A 211 20.31 -14.32 -4.72
N LYS A 212 19.68 -13.14 -4.58
CA LYS A 212 20.31 -11.97 -3.97
C LYS A 212 19.96 -11.75 -2.51
N TYR A 213 18.69 -11.92 -2.15
CA TYR A 213 18.14 -11.58 -0.84
C TYR A 213 17.77 -12.81 0.00
N GLY A 214 17.59 -13.97 -0.63
CA GLY A 214 17.23 -15.21 0.05
C GLY A 214 15.90 -15.09 0.81
N ASP A 215 15.92 -15.43 2.09
CA ASP A 215 14.78 -15.46 3.00
C ASP A 215 14.41 -14.09 3.61
N LYS A 216 15.16 -13.03 3.28
CA LYS A 216 14.93 -11.68 3.83
C LYS A 216 13.70 -10.98 3.26
N VAL A 217 13.15 -11.49 2.16
CA VAL A 217 12.03 -10.88 1.41
C VAL A 217 10.91 -11.90 1.29
N VAL A 218 9.69 -11.47 1.60
CA VAL A 218 8.48 -12.28 1.40
C VAL A 218 7.98 -12.06 -0.03
N LEU A 219 7.63 -13.13 -0.75
CA LEU A 219 6.98 -13.02 -2.05
C LEU A 219 5.46 -13.09 -1.87
N GLU A 220 4.74 -12.13 -2.46
CA GLU A 220 3.27 -12.14 -2.53
C GLU A 220 2.82 -12.42 -3.96
N LEU A 221 2.03 -13.47 -4.16
CA LEU A 221 1.46 -13.79 -5.47
C LEU A 221 0.17 -13.00 -5.69
N LYS A 222 0.17 -12.16 -6.72
CA LYS A 222 -0.97 -11.29 -7.03
C LYS A 222 -1.85 -11.91 -8.12
N TRP A 223 -3.00 -12.43 -7.70
CA TRP A 223 -4.04 -12.89 -8.63
C TRP A 223 -5.00 -11.80 -9.09
N GLY A 224 -5.16 -10.72 -8.31
CA GLY A 224 -6.10 -9.65 -8.64
C GLY A 224 -5.94 -8.44 -7.74
N GLN A 225 -6.77 -7.43 -7.94
CA GLN A 225 -6.83 -6.24 -7.08
C GLN A 225 -8.27 -5.72 -6.97
N GLY A 226 -8.68 -5.27 -5.78
CA GLY A 226 -10.06 -4.82 -5.56
C GLY A 226 -10.46 -3.55 -6.31
N ALA A 227 -9.50 -2.77 -6.84
CA ALA A 227 -9.80 -1.56 -7.59
C ALA A 227 -10.28 -1.85 -9.02
N LYS A 228 -9.88 -2.98 -9.60
CA LYS A 228 -10.18 -3.34 -10.99
C LYS A 228 -9.84 -4.79 -11.30
N ASP A 229 -10.64 -5.43 -12.15
CA ASP A 229 -10.46 -6.81 -12.60
C ASP A 229 -9.53 -6.93 -13.83
N ILE A 230 -8.61 -5.98 -13.99
CA ILE A 230 -7.60 -5.92 -15.05
C ILE A 230 -6.19 -5.86 -14.45
N GLY A 231 -5.17 -6.14 -15.25
CA GLY A 231 -3.77 -5.98 -14.85
C GLY A 231 -3.44 -4.52 -14.47
N GLY A 232 -2.30 -4.28 -13.83
CA GLY A 232 -1.89 -2.91 -13.56
C GLY A 232 -1.74 -2.11 -14.84
N GLU A 233 -1.85 -0.78 -14.73
CA GLU A 233 -1.76 0.13 -15.87
C GLU A 233 -0.97 1.38 -15.51
N ILE A 234 -0.25 1.94 -16.47
CA ILE A 234 0.37 3.27 -16.38
C ILE A 234 0.10 4.01 -17.67
N GLN A 235 -0.13 5.31 -17.53
CA GLN A 235 -0.18 6.23 -18.64
C GLN A 235 1.24 6.74 -18.92
N VAL A 236 1.64 6.69 -20.19
CA VAL A 236 2.97 7.03 -20.68
C VAL A 236 2.85 8.19 -21.66
N THR A 237 3.42 9.33 -21.31
CA THR A 237 3.40 10.55 -22.12
C THR A 237 4.70 10.77 -22.90
N ASP A 238 5.58 9.77 -22.94
CA ASP A 238 6.87 9.80 -23.64
C ASP A 238 6.91 8.62 -24.62
N ILE A 239 6.98 8.90 -25.92
CA ILE A 239 6.87 7.86 -26.95
C ILE A 239 8.07 6.90 -26.93
N GLU A 240 9.26 7.39 -26.62
CA GLU A 240 10.45 6.56 -26.49
C GLU A 240 10.34 5.61 -25.29
N TYR A 241 9.74 6.07 -24.19
CA TYR A 241 9.40 5.17 -23.08
C TYR A 241 8.38 4.11 -23.46
N ALA A 242 7.36 4.48 -24.24
CA ALA A 242 6.34 3.56 -24.70
C ALA A 242 6.97 2.45 -25.57
N ARG A 243 7.88 2.81 -26.48
CA ARG A 243 8.67 1.85 -27.27
C ARG A 243 9.52 0.94 -26.40
N PHE A 244 10.26 1.52 -25.45
CA PHE A 244 11.05 0.75 -24.49
C PHE A 244 10.21 -0.29 -23.72
N LEU A 245 9.01 0.08 -23.27
CA LEU A 245 8.11 -0.85 -22.58
C LEU A 245 7.61 -1.95 -23.52
N LYS A 246 7.28 -1.60 -24.77
CA LYS A 246 6.90 -2.58 -25.79
C LYS A 246 8.04 -3.56 -26.11
N ASP A 247 9.27 -3.08 -26.22
CA ASP A 247 10.47 -3.90 -26.45
C ASP A 247 10.73 -4.87 -25.29
N ARG A 248 10.32 -4.49 -24.06
CA ARG A 248 10.29 -5.39 -22.89
C ARG A 248 9.12 -6.38 -22.89
N GLY A 249 8.33 -6.43 -23.95
CA GLY A 249 7.23 -7.40 -24.12
C GLY A 249 5.94 -7.04 -23.38
N TYR A 250 5.81 -5.78 -22.91
CA TYR A 250 4.55 -5.26 -22.40
C TYR A 250 3.55 -4.98 -23.53
N ILE A 251 2.27 -4.99 -23.18
CA ILE A 251 1.20 -4.56 -24.06
C ILE A 251 1.13 -3.03 -23.95
N VAL A 252 1.31 -2.33 -25.07
CA VAL A 252 1.23 -0.88 -25.16
C VAL A 252 0.20 -0.50 -26.21
N ASP A 253 -0.76 0.33 -25.82
CA ASP A 253 -1.87 0.78 -26.67
C ASP A 253 -2.03 2.32 -26.61
N PRO A 254 -2.11 3.02 -27.74
CA PRO A 254 -1.87 2.55 -29.10
C PRO A 254 -0.45 1.98 -29.30
N ASP A 255 -0.21 1.29 -30.40
CA ASP A 255 1.14 0.77 -30.70
C ASP A 255 2.13 1.94 -30.93
N PRO A 256 3.18 2.11 -30.12
CA PRO A 256 4.12 3.22 -30.24
C PRO A 256 5.08 3.10 -31.45
N CYS A 257 5.00 1.99 -32.19
CA CYS A 257 5.71 1.75 -33.44
C CYS A 257 4.82 1.87 -34.68
N ASP A 258 3.50 2.03 -34.50
CA ASP A 258 2.58 2.24 -35.61
C ASP A 258 2.70 3.68 -36.16
N ALA A 259 2.80 3.80 -37.49
CA ALA A 259 3.06 5.09 -38.14
C ALA A 259 1.92 6.09 -37.91
N ALA A 260 0.67 5.64 -37.86
CA ALA A 260 -0.48 6.51 -37.62
C ALA A 260 -0.53 6.97 -36.16
N ALA A 261 -0.26 6.06 -35.21
CA ALA A 261 -0.16 6.41 -33.79
C ALA A 261 0.98 7.42 -33.51
N VAL A 262 2.15 7.22 -34.12
CA VAL A 262 3.29 8.15 -34.02
C VAL A 262 2.93 9.52 -34.61
N ALA A 263 2.33 9.56 -35.80
CA ALA A 263 1.91 10.81 -36.43
C ALA A 263 0.85 11.55 -35.59
N ALA A 264 -0.13 10.81 -35.05
CA ALA A 264 -1.15 11.37 -34.17
C ALA A 264 -0.57 11.92 -32.86
N PHE A 265 0.44 11.25 -32.27
CA PHE A 265 1.13 11.72 -31.08
C PHE A 265 1.89 13.02 -31.34
N ASN A 266 2.68 13.05 -32.42
CA ASN A 266 3.45 14.22 -32.82
C ASN A 266 2.56 15.42 -33.20
N ALA A 267 1.38 15.16 -33.74
CA ALA A 267 0.37 16.18 -34.04
C ALA A 267 -0.44 16.63 -32.81
N GLY A 268 -0.23 16.01 -31.63
CA GLY A 268 -0.96 16.31 -30.39
C GLY A 268 -2.39 15.74 -30.33
N ALA A 269 -2.81 14.98 -31.34
CA ALA A 269 -4.10 14.30 -31.37
C ALA A 269 -4.13 13.09 -30.40
N LEU A 270 -3.01 12.37 -30.28
CA LEU A 270 -2.78 11.37 -29.25
C LEU A 270 -1.91 11.99 -28.13
N LYS A 271 -2.39 11.95 -26.89
CA LYS A 271 -1.68 12.59 -25.76
C LYS A 271 -0.82 11.62 -24.92
N SER A 272 -1.09 10.33 -25.03
CA SER A 272 -0.45 9.31 -24.20
C SER A 272 -0.67 7.91 -24.75
N PHE A 273 0.19 7.00 -24.34
CA PHE A 273 0.06 5.57 -24.49
C PHE A 273 -0.32 4.95 -23.14
N ALA A 274 -1.03 3.84 -23.16
CA ALA A 274 -1.34 3.03 -22.00
C ALA A 274 -0.52 1.75 -22.04
N ARG A 275 0.16 1.42 -20.94
CA ARG A 275 0.83 0.13 -20.77
C ARG A 275 -0.05 -0.75 -19.89
N HIS A 276 -0.35 -1.95 -20.36
CA HIS A 276 -1.18 -2.93 -19.67
C HIS A 276 -0.36 -4.16 -19.27
N SER A 277 -0.64 -4.70 -18.09
CA SER A 277 -0.14 -6.03 -17.67
C SER A 277 -1.14 -7.12 -18.05
N ARG A 278 -0.63 -8.31 -18.38
CA ARG A 278 -1.46 -9.49 -18.57
C ARG A 278 -2.14 -9.90 -17.27
N LEU A 279 -3.29 -10.56 -17.41
CA LEU A 279 -4.02 -11.15 -16.31
C LEU A 279 -3.53 -12.57 -16.03
N GLY A 280 -3.32 -12.87 -14.75
CA GLY A 280 -3.10 -14.23 -14.27
C GLY A 280 -4.45 -14.84 -13.90
N GLY A 281 -4.70 -16.06 -14.36
CA GLY A 281 -5.87 -16.85 -13.96
C GLY A 281 -5.44 -18.27 -13.65
N VAL A 282 -6.18 -18.93 -12.77
CA VAL A 282 -6.07 -20.39 -12.61
C VAL A 282 -6.91 -21.04 -13.70
N ASP A 283 -6.32 -21.97 -14.45
CA ASP A 283 -7.09 -22.84 -15.33
C ASP A 283 -7.66 -23.98 -14.47
N LEU A 284 -8.97 -24.20 -14.53
CA LEU A 284 -9.60 -25.33 -13.82
C LEU A 284 -8.96 -26.66 -14.24
N GLY A 285 -8.46 -26.75 -15.48
CA GLY A 285 -7.74 -27.92 -15.99
C GLY A 285 -6.39 -28.18 -15.32
N SER A 286 -5.78 -27.18 -14.67
CA SER A 286 -4.50 -27.33 -13.94
C SER A 286 -4.67 -27.60 -12.44
N ALA A 287 -5.90 -27.59 -11.92
CA ALA A 287 -6.23 -28.04 -10.57
C ALA A 287 -6.49 -29.56 -10.57
N ARG A 288 -5.41 -30.35 -10.66
CA ARG A 288 -5.45 -31.81 -10.47
C ARG A 288 -4.65 -32.21 -9.25
#